data_AF-A0A1D1ZH90-F1
#
_entry.id   AF-A0A1D1ZH90-F1
#
_cell.length_a   1.000
_cell.length_b   1.000
_cell.length_c   1.000
_cell.angle_alpha   90.00
_cell.angle_beta   90.00
_cell.angle_gamma   90.00
#
_symmetry.space_group_name_H-M   'P 1'
#
loop_
_entity.id
_entity.type
_entity.pdbx_description
1 polymer ?
#
loop_
_entity_poly.entity_id
_entity_poly.type
_entity_poly.pdbx_seq_one_letter_code
_entity_poly.pdbx_strand_id
1 'polypeptide(L)'
;MNGLSGVPERDLSCWKSNILWSLKQYHNVEKPLVLWDILAALLAFKEIAPSFVEDLLLEWLSSWNLDLSSDMSTEKILFHVQSSLPKVSMRQIHLLNMICRRLVLPEMKTVAPKDGTIYCSEDKRNLWNDLLIQSEKELRVRLVTFSFRAILFLSSHLAVAASSSTNWLPVGVTQMKQWVAINRMLVEDQILLLASRINELGSRIKSICENEVEESCGFCSASVPFESPEVAFCKSAMSADHSVRHKLGRCAVSMKLCPVTNLLWFCMCCQRWTTKHMPSAFFSMYDSSTDVGYAIESLSSFDCMKPLCPFCGILLQRYAPNFLLSANPV
;
A
#
# COMPACT_ATOMS: atom_id res chain seq x y z
N MET A 1 5.36 -21.23 34.09
CA MET A 1 5.58 -19.80 34.34
C MET A 1 7.05 -19.62 34.70
N ASN A 2 7.91 -19.51 33.69
CA ASN A 2 9.32 -19.16 33.89
C ASN A 2 9.46 -17.71 33.43
N GLY A 3 9.83 -16.82 34.36
CA GLY A 3 9.98 -15.40 34.10
C GLY A 3 10.92 -15.15 32.93
N LEU A 4 10.43 -14.41 31.94
CA LEU A 4 11.22 -13.81 30.89
C LEU A 4 12.33 -12.98 31.54
N SER A 5 13.59 -13.33 31.28
CA SER A 5 14.76 -12.73 31.90
C SER A 5 14.82 -11.22 31.65
N GLY A 6 14.52 -10.43 32.68
CA GLY A 6 14.89 -9.01 32.77
C GLY A 6 13.76 -7.98 32.92
N VAL A 7 12.49 -8.33 32.69
CA VAL A 7 11.37 -7.36 32.78
C VAL A 7 10.26 -7.90 33.69
N PRO A 8 9.83 -7.15 34.74
CA PRO A 8 8.72 -7.55 35.59
C PRO A 8 7.41 -7.74 34.82
N GLU A 9 6.61 -8.76 35.16
CA GLU A 9 5.31 -9.04 34.52
C GLU A 9 4.32 -7.86 34.59
N ARG A 10 4.38 -7.09 35.69
CA ARG A 10 3.59 -5.86 35.86
C ARG A 10 3.96 -4.81 34.81
N ASP A 11 5.25 -4.68 34.52
CA ASP A 11 5.75 -3.71 33.55
C ASP A 11 5.36 -4.13 32.13
N LEU A 12 5.49 -5.42 31.81
CA LEU A 12 4.99 -5.98 30.54
C LEU A 12 3.50 -5.73 30.35
N SER A 13 2.69 -5.93 31.39
CA SER A 13 1.25 -5.66 31.33
C SER A 13 0.97 -4.18 31.04
N CYS A 14 1.69 -3.26 31.69
CA CYS A 14 1.56 -1.82 31.45
C CYS A 14 1.96 -1.45 30.01
N TRP A 15 3.10 -1.97 29.54
CA TRP A 15 3.55 -1.80 28.14
C TRP A 15 2.51 -2.28 27.14
N LYS A 16 1.94 -3.49 27.37
CA LYS A 16 0.90 -4.05 26.51
C LYS A 16 -0.31 -3.13 26.42
N SER A 17 -0.85 -2.70 27.56
CA SER A 17 -2.00 -1.79 27.59
C SER A 17 -1.71 -0.46 26.88
N ASN A 18 -0.53 0.14 27.10
CA ASN A 18 -0.16 1.41 26.48
C ASN A 18 0.02 1.30 24.97
N ILE A 19 0.69 0.24 24.50
CA ILE A 19 0.88 0.00 23.06
C ILE A 19 -0.47 -0.27 22.39
N LEU A 20 -1.29 -1.16 22.96
CA LEU A 20 -2.62 -1.48 22.41
C LEU A 20 -3.52 -0.24 22.35
N TRP A 21 -3.54 0.55 23.43
CA TRP A 21 -4.27 1.81 23.45
C TRP A 21 -3.79 2.74 22.33
N SER A 22 -2.47 2.90 22.18
CA SER A 22 -1.88 3.75 21.14
C SER A 22 -2.22 3.26 19.73
N LEU A 23 -2.11 1.95 19.46
CA LEU A 23 -2.45 1.37 18.16
C LEU A 23 -3.91 1.60 17.77
N LYS A 24 -4.83 1.59 18.75
CA LYS A 24 -6.26 1.90 18.52
C LYS A 24 -6.50 3.38 18.16
N GLN A 25 -5.64 4.30 18.58
CA GLN A 25 -5.79 5.73 18.29
C GLN A 25 -5.47 6.10 16.83
N TYR A 26 -4.78 5.25 16.08
CA TYR A 26 -4.31 5.58 14.73
C TYR A 26 -5.40 5.52 13.65
N HIS A 27 -6.63 5.10 13.99
CA HIS A 27 -7.76 5.22 13.07
C HIS A 27 -8.07 6.70 12.72
N ASN A 28 -7.72 7.65 13.60
CA ASN A 28 -8.01 9.07 13.41
C ASN A 28 -7.13 9.68 12.31
N VAL A 29 -7.75 10.06 11.20
CA VAL A 29 -7.11 10.56 9.97
C VAL A 29 -6.33 11.88 10.12
N GLU A 30 -6.55 12.63 11.19
CA GLU A 30 -5.87 13.89 11.48
C GLU A 30 -4.57 13.69 12.25
N LYS A 31 -4.45 12.58 13.01
CA LYS A 31 -3.23 12.27 13.77
C LYS A 31 -2.15 11.75 12.81
N PRO A 32 -0.92 12.31 12.78
CA PRO A 32 0.15 11.78 11.94
C PRO A 32 0.51 10.34 12.33
N LEU A 33 0.83 9.50 11.34
CA LEU A 33 1.33 8.13 11.57
C LEU A 33 2.79 8.16 12.04
N VAL A 34 3.03 8.33 13.33
CA VAL A 34 4.37 8.29 13.97
C VAL A 34 4.57 6.95 14.68
N LEU A 35 4.57 5.86 13.91
CA LEU A 35 4.64 4.49 14.45
C LEU A 35 6.07 4.03 14.82
N TRP A 36 7.09 4.85 14.56
CA TRP A 36 8.49 4.41 14.69
C TRP A 36 8.88 4.05 16.12
N ASP A 37 8.42 4.79 17.12
CA ASP A 37 8.72 4.49 18.53
C ASP A 37 8.05 3.19 18.97
N ILE A 38 6.81 2.96 18.54
CA ILE A 38 6.09 1.71 18.82
C ILE A 38 6.78 0.54 18.12
N LEU A 39 7.18 0.69 16.85
CA LEU A 39 7.93 -0.35 16.13
C LEU A 39 9.28 -0.63 16.79
N ALA A 40 10.02 0.40 17.22
CA ALA A 40 11.30 0.24 17.90
C ALA A 40 11.14 -0.52 19.23
N ALA A 41 10.13 -0.15 20.02
CA ALA A 41 9.81 -0.85 21.26
C ALA A 41 9.42 -2.31 20.99
N LEU A 42 8.54 -2.57 20.01
CA LEU A 42 8.12 -3.92 19.66
C LEU A 42 9.28 -4.77 19.10
N LEU A 43 10.20 -4.18 18.35
CA LEU A 43 11.42 -4.85 17.88
C LEU A 43 12.31 -5.23 19.06
N ALA A 44 12.51 -4.33 20.03
CA ALA A 44 13.27 -4.63 21.25
C ALA A 44 12.60 -5.75 22.08
N PHE A 45 11.27 -5.69 22.24
CA PHE A 45 10.52 -6.76 22.90
C PHE A 45 10.56 -8.07 22.12
N LYS A 46 10.64 -8.04 20.78
CA LYS A 46 10.70 -9.26 19.98
C LYS A 46 11.98 -10.07 20.26
N GLU A 47 13.10 -9.39 20.53
CA GLU A 47 14.38 -10.03 20.87
C GLU A 47 14.35 -10.68 22.27
N ILE A 48 13.65 -10.06 23.24
CA ILE A 48 13.69 -10.47 24.65
C ILE A 48 12.48 -11.36 25.02
N ALA A 49 11.33 -11.10 24.43
CA ALA A 49 10.03 -11.68 24.73
C ALA A 49 9.16 -11.82 23.45
N PRO A 50 9.50 -12.70 22.51
CA PRO A 50 8.78 -12.82 21.24
C PRO A 50 7.30 -13.21 21.40
N SER A 51 6.97 -14.05 22.38
CA SER A 51 5.57 -14.44 22.66
C SER A 51 4.72 -13.24 23.11
N PHE A 52 5.30 -12.32 23.88
CA PHE A 52 4.62 -11.07 24.27
C PHE A 52 4.22 -10.24 23.05
N VAL A 53 5.12 -10.13 22.07
CA VAL A 53 4.85 -9.39 20.83
C VAL A 53 3.77 -10.09 20.01
N GLU A 54 3.83 -11.42 19.88
CA GLU A 54 2.81 -12.20 19.18
C GLU A 54 1.43 -12.03 19.82
N ASP A 55 1.33 -12.22 21.14
CA ASP A 55 0.07 -12.07 21.89
C ASP A 55 -0.50 -10.65 21.79
N LEU A 56 0.36 -9.63 21.85
CA LEU A 56 -0.04 -8.23 21.70
C LEU A 56 -0.60 -7.97 20.30
N LEU A 57 0.06 -8.45 19.25
CA LEU A 57 -0.39 -8.26 17.87
C LEU A 57 -1.72 -8.99 17.62
N LEU A 58 -1.87 -10.21 18.12
CA LEU A 58 -3.11 -10.97 18.01
C LEU A 58 -4.25 -10.30 18.77
N GLU A 59 -4.00 -9.77 19.97
CA GLU A 59 -5.01 -9.00 20.72
C GLU A 59 -5.41 -7.70 19.99
N TRP A 60 -4.43 -7.00 19.40
CA TRP A 60 -4.73 -5.82 18.59
C TRP A 60 -5.59 -6.16 17.38
N LEU A 61 -5.24 -7.22 16.64
CA LEU A 61 -6.01 -7.68 15.48
C LEU A 61 -7.41 -8.16 15.87
N SER A 62 -7.53 -8.88 16.98
CA SER A 62 -8.83 -9.31 17.51
C SER A 62 -9.71 -8.11 17.87
N SER A 63 -9.13 -7.01 18.32
CA SER A 63 -9.89 -5.79 18.62
C SER A 63 -10.52 -5.10 17.41
N TRP A 64 -10.19 -5.51 16.17
CA TRP A 64 -10.81 -4.96 14.97
C TRP A 64 -12.25 -5.47 14.78
N ASN A 65 -12.65 -6.57 15.43
CA ASN A 65 -14.00 -7.11 15.37
C ASN A 65 -14.47 -7.57 16.75
N LEU A 66 -15.67 -7.20 17.15
CA LEU A 66 -16.23 -7.48 18.48
C LEU A 66 -16.56 -8.97 18.72
N ASP A 67 -16.55 -9.81 17.68
CA ASP A 67 -17.02 -11.20 17.72
C ASP A 67 -15.90 -12.24 17.95
N LEU A 68 -14.65 -11.81 18.12
CA LEU A 68 -13.52 -12.73 18.33
C LEU A 68 -13.38 -13.07 19.82
N SER A 69 -13.58 -14.35 20.17
CA SER A 69 -13.34 -14.85 21.52
C SER A 69 -11.84 -14.93 21.82
N SER A 70 -11.48 -14.83 23.11
CA SER A 70 -10.10 -14.88 23.62
C SER A 70 -9.36 -16.20 23.33
N ASP A 71 -10.09 -17.26 22.95
CA ASP A 71 -9.58 -18.63 22.85
C ASP A 71 -9.31 -19.06 21.40
N MET A 72 -9.32 -18.13 20.45
CA MET A 72 -9.12 -18.42 19.03
C MET A 72 -7.64 -18.65 18.71
N SER A 73 -7.36 -19.65 17.88
CA SER A 73 -6.00 -19.89 17.39
C SER A 73 -5.53 -18.77 16.46
N THR A 74 -4.21 -18.59 16.35
CA THR A 74 -3.56 -17.60 15.46
C THR A 74 -4.12 -17.68 14.04
N GLU A 75 -4.25 -18.89 13.49
CA GLU A 75 -4.75 -19.15 12.13
C GLU A 75 -6.16 -18.57 11.95
N LYS A 76 -7.05 -18.81 12.91
CA LYS A 76 -8.44 -18.34 12.84
C LYS A 76 -8.53 -16.83 12.94
N ILE A 77 -7.73 -16.21 13.82
CA ILE A 77 -7.67 -14.75 13.95
C ILE A 77 -7.21 -14.13 12.64
N LEU A 78 -6.10 -14.61 12.06
CA LEU A 78 -5.56 -14.07 10.81
C LEU A 78 -6.52 -14.24 9.63
N PHE A 79 -7.17 -15.41 9.50
CA PHE A 79 -8.18 -15.65 8.47
C PHE A 79 -9.40 -14.73 8.62
N HIS A 80 -9.85 -14.50 9.85
CA HIS A 80 -10.95 -13.57 10.12
C HIS A 80 -10.56 -12.13 9.77
N VAL A 81 -9.35 -11.70 10.12
CA VAL A 81 -8.83 -10.38 9.76
C VAL A 81 -8.82 -10.22 8.23
N GLN A 82 -8.30 -11.20 7.49
CA GLN A 82 -8.31 -11.21 6.03
C GLN A 82 -9.72 -10.99 5.47
N SER A 83 -10.70 -11.71 6.01
CA SER A 83 -12.11 -11.63 5.61
C SER A 83 -12.75 -10.26 5.92
N SER A 84 -12.24 -9.56 6.93
CA SER A 84 -12.72 -8.25 7.37
C SER A 84 -12.04 -7.06 6.67
N LEU A 85 -10.98 -7.30 5.87
CA LEU A 85 -10.20 -6.25 5.20
C LEU A 85 -11.05 -5.22 4.42
N PRO A 86 -12.12 -5.61 3.69
CA PRO A 86 -12.97 -4.64 2.98
C PRO A 86 -13.72 -3.66 3.91
N LYS A 87 -13.92 -4.04 5.18
CA LYS A 87 -14.74 -3.29 6.16
C LYS A 87 -13.93 -2.39 7.09
N VAL A 88 -12.61 -2.60 7.17
CA VAL A 88 -11.74 -1.82 8.06
C VAL A 88 -11.25 -0.54 7.38
N SER A 89 -10.87 0.46 8.18
CA SER A 89 -10.40 1.74 7.64
C SER A 89 -9.08 1.60 6.86
N MET A 90 -8.84 2.50 5.89
CA MET A 90 -7.57 2.57 5.14
C MET A 90 -6.36 2.58 6.06
N ARG A 91 -6.44 3.35 7.15
CA ARG A 91 -5.36 3.51 8.12
C ARG A 91 -5.05 2.25 8.90
N GLN A 92 -6.05 1.46 9.27
CA GLN A 92 -5.82 0.17 9.93
C GLN A 92 -5.03 -0.77 9.03
N ILE A 93 -5.37 -0.82 7.74
CA ILE A 93 -4.64 -1.64 6.76
C ILE A 93 -3.21 -1.12 6.57
N HIS A 94 -3.00 0.21 6.54
CA HIS A 94 -1.65 0.80 6.48
C HIS A 94 -0.79 0.41 7.68
N LEU A 95 -1.32 0.50 8.90
CA LEU A 95 -0.62 0.07 10.11
C LEU A 95 -0.28 -1.41 10.05
N LEU A 96 -1.23 -2.25 9.64
CA LEU A 96 -1.00 -3.68 9.47
C LEU A 96 0.15 -3.94 8.50
N ASN A 97 0.16 -3.29 7.34
CA ASN A 97 1.24 -3.44 6.37
C ASN A 97 2.59 -3.02 6.92
N MET A 98 2.63 -1.92 7.69
CA MET A 98 3.87 -1.47 8.34
C MET A 98 4.36 -2.50 9.36
N ILE A 99 3.48 -2.97 10.24
CA ILE A 99 3.80 -3.98 11.25
C ILE A 99 4.25 -5.28 10.58
N CYS A 100 3.53 -5.76 9.58
CA CYS A 100 3.91 -6.94 8.80
C CYS A 100 5.30 -6.76 8.19
N ARG A 101 5.59 -5.66 7.50
CA ARG A 101 6.88 -5.47 6.80
C ARG A 101 8.07 -5.16 7.71
N ARG A 102 7.83 -4.50 8.86
CA ARG A 102 8.91 -4.02 9.73
C ARG A 102 9.15 -4.88 10.95
N LEU A 103 8.11 -5.49 11.48
CA LEU A 103 8.18 -6.27 12.72
C LEU A 103 8.07 -7.77 12.45
N VAL A 104 7.08 -8.21 11.67
CA VAL A 104 6.77 -9.65 11.53
C VAL A 104 7.62 -10.31 10.44
N LEU A 105 7.67 -9.70 9.26
CA LEU A 105 8.32 -10.16 8.03
C LEU A 105 9.44 -9.20 7.60
N PRO A 106 10.43 -8.88 8.47
CA PRO A 106 11.53 -8.03 8.05
C PRO A 106 12.24 -8.66 6.85
N GLU A 107 12.55 -7.85 5.83
CA GLU A 107 13.40 -8.28 4.71
C GLU A 107 14.70 -8.85 5.29
N MET A 108 15.01 -10.11 4.96
CA MET A 108 16.30 -10.70 5.28
C MET A 108 17.37 -9.93 4.50
N LYS A 109 17.89 -8.86 5.08
CA LYS A 109 19.18 -8.33 4.68
C LYS A 109 20.17 -9.47 4.87
N THR A 110 21.03 -9.68 3.88
CA THR A 110 22.06 -10.73 3.76
C THR A 110 23.16 -10.62 4.83
N VAL A 111 22.77 -10.58 6.10
CA VAL A 111 23.64 -10.72 7.25
C VAL A 111 23.35 -12.11 7.78
N ALA A 112 24.38 -12.96 7.78
CA ALA A 112 24.31 -14.31 8.30
C ALA A 112 23.60 -14.32 9.67
N PRO A 113 22.70 -15.29 9.92
CA PRO A 113 21.99 -15.37 11.18
C PRO A 113 23.01 -15.46 12.32
N LYS A 114 22.93 -14.51 13.26
CA LYS A 114 23.58 -14.67 14.56
C LYS A 114 22.79 -15.75 15.29
N ASP A 115 23.48 -16.81 15.69
CA ASP A 115 22.92 -17.90 16.50
C ASP A 115 22.10 -17.33 17.65
N GLY A 116 20.81 -17.68 17.69
CA GLY A 116 19.87 -17.28 18.75
C GLY A 116 18.53 -16.70 18.29
N THR A 117 18.30 -16.48 16.99
CA THR A 117 17.00 -15.96 16.52
C THR A 117 15.92 -17.03 16.69
N ILE A 118 14.95 -16.78 17.57
CA ILE A 118 13.75 -17.63 17.72
C ILE A 118 12.98 -17.58 16.39
N TYR A 119 13.07 -18.66 15.63
CA TYR A 119 12.35 -18.81 14.36
C TYR A 119 10.86 -18.97 14.65
N CYS A 120 10.05 -18.06 14.14
CA CYS A 120 8.63 -18.32 13.89
C CYS A 120 8.53 -19.54 12.96
N SER A 121 7.60 -20.48 13.21
CA SER A 121 7.41 -21.61 12.32
C SER A 121 7.12 -21.11 10.90
N GLU A 122 7.62 -21.84 9.90
CA GLU A 122 7.46 -21.46 8.48
C GLU A 122 5.97 -21.29 8.12
N ASP A 123 5.10 -22.13 8.67
CA ASP A 123 3.65 -22.05 8.52
C ASP A 123 3.06 -20.74 9.06
N LYS A 124 3.44 -20.33 10.27
CA LYS A 124 2.98 -19.05 10.84
C LYS A 124 3.48 -17.86 10.02
N ARG A 125 4.74 -17.91 9.56
CA ARG A 125 5.30 -16.88 8.68
C ARG A 125 4.51 -16.77 7.37
N ASN A 126 4.11 -17.90 6.79
CA ASN A 126 3.30 -17.95 5.57
C ASN A 126 1.93 -17.29 5.79
N LEU A 127 1.26 -17.54 6.92
CA LEU A 127 -0.03 -16.91 7.24
C LEU A 127 0.06 -15.38 7.33
N TRP A 128 1.11 -14.87 7.97
CA TRP A 128 1.35 -13.42 8.03
C TRP A 128 1.69 -12.83 6.66
N ASN A 129 2.42 -13.58 5.83
CA ASN A 129 2.71 -13.18 4.46
C ASN A 129 1.44 -13.13 3.59
N ASP A 130 0.56 -14.12 3.73
CA ASP A 130 -0.74 -14.14 3.05
C ASP A 130 -1.62 -12.96 3.49
N LEU A 131 -1.65 -12.65 4.80
CA LEU A 131 -2.34 -11.47 5.31
C LEU A 131 -1.76 -10.17 4.71
N LEU A 132 -0.43 -10.05 4.58
CA LEU A 132 0.21 -8.91 3.91
C LEU A 132 -0.18 -8.83 2.43
N ILE A 133 -0.21 -9.95 1.72
CA ILE A 133 -0.61 -9.99 0.30
C ILE A 133 -2.08 -9.55 0.14
N GLN A 134 -2.99 -10.06 0.97
CA GLN A 134 -4.41 -9.70 0.90
C GLN A 134 -4.66 -8.23 1.29
N SER A 135 -3.99 -7.72 2.31
CA SER A 135 -4.09 -6.31 2.69
C SER A 135 -3.56 -5.36 1.61
N GLU A 136 -2.46 -5.71 0.94
CA GLU A 136 -1.96 -4.93 -0.20
C GLU A 136 -2.87 -5.03 -1.42
N LYS A 137 -3.48 -6.19 -1.66
CA LYS A 137 -4.51 -6.35 -2.69
C LYS A 137 -5.72 -5.45 -2.40
N GLU A 138 -6.21 -5.43 -1.16
CA GLU A 138 -7.34 -4.58 -0.75
C GLU A 138 -7.03 -3.09 -0.94
N LEU A 139 -5.84 -2.63 -0.51
CA LEU A 139 -5.43 -1.23 -0.74
C LEU A 139 -5.36 -0.89 -2.24
N ARG A 140 -4.99 -1.85 -3.07
CA ARG A 140 -4.99 -1.68 -4.54
C ARG A 140 -6.40 -1.64 -5.11
N VAL A 141 -7.33 -2.46 -4.61
CA VAL A 141 -8.76 -2.36 -4.97
C VAL A 141 -9.28 -0.96 -4.64
N ARG A 142 -9.04 -0.46 -3.42
CA ARG A 142 -9.46 0.89 -3.01
C ARG A 142 -8.83 1.99 -3.87
N LEU A 143 -7.55 1.87 -4.21
CA LEU A 143 -6.84 2.81 -5.10
C LEU A 143 -7.50 2.90 -6.48
N VAL A 144 -7.79 1.74 -7.09
CA VAL A 144 -8.41 1.69 -8.42
C VAL A 144 -9.86 2.17 -8.35
N THR A 145 -10.64 1.73 -7.37
CA THR A 145 -12.02 2.17 -7.14
C THR A 145 -12.09 3.68 -6.97
N PHE A 146 -11.22 4.27 -6.14
CA PHE A 146 -11.15 5.72 -5.95
C PHE A 146 -10.85 6.44 -7.26
N SER A 147 -9.83 5.99 -7.98
CA SER A 147 -9.42 6.60 -9.26
C SER A 147 -10.53 6.52 -10.30
N PHE A 148 -11.22 5.37 -10.39
CA PHE A 148 -12.33 5.18 -11.31
C PHE A 148 -13.53 6.05 -10.99
N ARG A 149 -13.92 6.14 -9.72
CA ARG A 149 -15.00 7.03 -9.28
C ARG A 149 -14.66 8.49 -9.53
N ALA A 150 -13.42 8.91 -9.27
CA ALA A 150 -12.95 10.26 -9.55
C ALA A 150 -13.09 10.62 -11.04
N ILE A 151 -12.73 9.70 -11.95
CA ILE A 151 -12.91 9.91 -13.40
C ILE A 151 -14.38 10.06 -13.76
N LEU A 152 -15.24 9.18 -13.25
CA LEU A 152 -16.68 9.23 -13.54
C LEU A 152 -17.30 10.54 -13.05
N PHE A 153 -16.92 10.99 -11.85
CA PHE A 153 -17.35 12.26 -11.29
C PHE A 153 -16.86 13.45 -12.13
N LEU A 154 -15.58 13.49 -12.47
CA LEU A 154 -15.03 14.56 -13.32
C LEU A 154 -15.75 14.58 -14.67
N SER A 155 -16.03 13.41 -15.24
CA SER A 155 -16.73 13.27 -16.53
C SER A 155 -18.13 13.86 -16.52
N SER A 156 -18.88 13.73 -15.41
CA SER A 156 -20.23 14.28 -15.29
C SER A 156 -20.24 15.79 -15.00
N HIS A 157 -19.15 16.34 -14.45
CA HIS A 157 -19.03 17.75 -14.04
C HIS A 157 -18.11 18.59 -14.94
N LEU A 158 -17.69 18.05 -16.09
CA LEU A 158 -16.78 18.70 -17.06
C LEU A 158 -17.25 20.09 -17.55
N ALA A 159 -18.54 20.43 -17.41
CA ALA A 159 -19.04 21.78 -17.73
C ALA A 159 -18.58 22.88 -16.75
N VAL A 160 -18.10 22.52 -15.55
CA VAL A 160 -17.72 23.46 -14.47
C VAL A 160 -16.21 23.52 -14.23
N ALA A 161 -15.47 22.46 -14.59
CA ALA A 161 -14.05 22.29 -14.24
C ALA A 161 -13.05 23.08 -15.12
N ALA A 162 -13.50 23.78 -16.16
CA ALA A 162 -12.61 24.57 -17.04
C ALA A 162 -12.02 25.83 -16.37
N SER A 163 -12.35 26.10 -15.09
CA SER A 163 -12.00 27.34 -14.39
C SER A 163 -11.03 27.18 -13.21
N SER A 164 -10.65 25.96 -12.79
CA SER A 164 -9.67 25.78 -11.70
C SER A 164 -8.55 24.81 -12.06
N SER A 165 -7.34 25.35 -12.19
CA SER A 165 -6.10 24.65 -12.55
C SER A 165 -5.51 23.80 -11.40
N THR A 166 -6.25 23.56 -10.33
CA THR A 166 -5.74 23.02 -9.05
C THR A 166 -6.22 21.60 -8.73
N ASN A 167 -7.05 20.98 -9.56
CA ASN A 167 -7.65 19.68 -9.22
C ASN A 167 -6.72 18.52 -9.55
N TRP A 168 -6.54 17.59 -8.60
CA TRP A 168 -5.83 16.34 -8.84
C TRP A 168 -6.53 15.51 -9.92
N LEU A 169 -5.75 14.93 -10.83
CA LEU A 169 -6.24 14.09 -11.92
C LEU A 169 -5.70 12.66 -11.80
N PRO A 170 -6.58 11.63 -11.87
CA PRO A 170 -6.18 10.25 -11.98
C PRO A 170 -5.25 10.01 -13.18
N VAL A 171 -4.23 9.18 -12.98
CA VAL A 171 -3.27 8.79 -14.02
C VAL A 171 -3.13 7.27 -14.09
N GLY A 172 -2.78 6.76 -15.27
CA GLY A 172 -2.56 5.32 -15.47
C GLY A 172 -3.85 4.51 -15.52
N VAL A 173 -4.95 5.13 -15.94
CA VAL A 173 -6.27 4.51 -16.02
C VAL A 173 -6.26 3.27 -16.90
N THR A 174 -5.50 3.31 -18.00
CA THR A 174 -5.33 2.14 -18.87
C THR A 174 -4.68 0.98 -18.13
N GLN A 175 -3.61 1.23 -17.37
CA GLN A 175 -2.92 0.21 -16.57
C GLN A 175 -3.81 -0.34 -15.44
N MET A 176 -4.60 0.52 -14.78
CA MET A 176 -5.58 0.10 -13.79
C MET A 176 -6.66 -0.82 -14.40
N LYS A 177 -7.14 -0.51 -15.61
CA LYS A 177 -8.09 -1.38 -16.34
C LYS A 177 -7.47 -2.72 -16.70
N GLN A 178 -6.20 -2.74 -17.14
CA GLN A 178 -5.46 -3.98 -17.37
C GLN A 178 -5.33 -4.80 -16.09
N TRP A 179 -5.03 -4.14 -14.96
CA TRP A 179 -4.97 -4.80 -13.66
C TRP A 179 -6.32 -5.42 -13.28
N VAL A 180 -7.44 -4.72 -13.47
CA VAL A 180 -8.79 -5.26 -13.22
C VAL A 180 -9.08 -6.46 -14.14
N ALA A 181 -8.71 -6.38 -15.42
CA ALA A 181 -8.92 -7.48 -16.37
C ALA A 181 -8.14 -8.74 -15.99
N ILE A 182 -6.87 -8.60 -15.58
CA ILE A 182 -6.03 -9.72 -15.11
C ILE A 182 -6.59 -10.32 -13.82
N ASN A 183 -7.14 -9.49 -12.93
CA ASN A 183 -7.63 -9.92 -11.62
C ASN A 183 -9.15 -10.13 -11.60
N ARG A 184 -9.80 -10.32 -12.75
CA ARG A 184 -11.28 -10.34 -12.87
C ARG A 184 -11.97 -11.32 -11.92
N MET A 185 -11.38 -12.49 -11.69
CA MET A 185 -11.95 -13.53 -10.81
C MET A 185 -11.72 -13.26 -9.31
N LEU A 186 -10.88 -12.27 -8.99
CA LEU A 186 -10.39 -12.01 -7.64
C LEU A 186 -10.85 -10.66 -7.08
N VAL A 187 -11.50 -9.83 -7.89
CA VAL A 187 -11.99 -8.50 -7.52
C VAL A 187 -13.51 -8.48 -7.47
N GLU A 188 -14.08 -7.59 -6.66
CA GLU A 188 -15.53 -7.47 -6.50
C GLU A 188 -16.23 -6.96 -7.77
N ASP A 189 -17.48 -7.35 -7.98
CA ASP A 189 -18.28 -6.94 -9.16
C ASP A 189 -18.41 -5.42 -9.31
N GLN A 190 -18.35 -4.68 -8.19
CA GLN A 190 -18.42 -3.22 -8.22
C GLN A 190 -17.27 -2.61 -9.03
N ILE A 191 -16.04 -3.13 -8.91
CA ILE A 191 -14.89 -2.59 -9.66
C ILE A 191 -14.97 -2.94 -11.15
N LEU A 192 -15.59 -4.09 -11.49
CA LEU A 192 -15.84 -4.50 -12.87
C LEU A 192 -16.87 -3.57 -13.52
N LEU A 193 -17.95 -3.25 -12.79
CA LEU A 193 -18.94 -2.26 -13.19
C LEU A 193 -18.33 -0.88 -13.43
N LEU A 194 -17.46 -0.42 -12.52
CA LEU A 194 -16.75 0.85 -12.67
C LEU A 194 -15.84 0.84 -13.91
N ALA A 195 -15.10 -0.25 -14.15
CA ALA A 195 -14.28 -0.41 -15.34
C ALA A 195 -15.11 -0.36 -16.64
N SER A 196 -16.29 -1.00 -16.64
CA SER A 196 -17.23 -0.94 -17.77
C SER A 196 -17.73 0.48 -18.03
N ARG A 197 -18.16 1.19 -16.99
CA ARG A 197 -18.63 2.59 -17.11
C ARG A 197 -17.54 3.52 -17.64
N ILE A 198 -16.28 3.26 -17.30
CA ILE A 198 -15.15 4.02 -17.85
C ILE A 198 -14.93 3.70 -19.33
N ASN A 199 -15.16 2.46 -19.78
CA ASN A 199 -15.14 2.14 -21.20
C ASN A 199 -16.22 2.90 -21.98
N GLU A 200 -17.42 3.03 -21.41
CA GLU A 200 -18.55 3.74 -22.01
C GLU A 200 -18.28 5.24 -22.23
N LEU A 201 -17.33 5.83 -21.49
CA LEU A 201 -16.91 7.22 -21.72
C LEU A 201 -16.23 7.42 -23.08
N GLY A 202 -15.72 6.36 -23.73
CA GLY A 202 -15.18 6.41 -25.08
C GLY A 202 -14.05 7.43 -25.22
N SER A 203 -14.20 8.42 -26.09
CA SER A 203 -13.20 9.48 -26.30
C SER A 203 -13.16 10.55 -25.20
N ARG A 204 -14.24 10.71 -24.42
CA ARG A 204 -14.34 11.72 -23.33
C ARG A 204 -13.32 11.49 -22.23
N ILE A 205 -12.85 10.26 -22.08
CA ILE A 205 -11.80 9.92 -21.13
C ILE A 205 -10.46 10.59 -21.47
N LYS A 206 -10.17 10.81 -22.77
CA LYS A 206 -8.91 11.42 -23.24
C LYS A 206 -8.79 12.88 -22.82
N SER A 207 -9.90 13.59 -22.66
CA SER A 207 -9.90 14.97 -22.17
C SER A 207 -9.75 15.07 -20.64
N ILE A 208 -9.85 13.97 -19.90
CA ILE A 208 -9.83 13.95 -18.43
C ILE A 208 -8.50 13.38 -17.91
N CYS A 209 -7.96 12.36 -18.57
CA CYS A 209 -6.72 11.71 -18.14
C CYS A 209 -5.85 11.28 -19.33
N GLU A 210 -4.54 11.30 -19.11
CA GLU A 210 -3.54 10.74 -20.02
C GLU A 210 -3.82 9.23 -20.24
N ASN A 211 -4.12 8.85 -21.48
CA ASN A 211 -4.32 7.45 -21.88
C ASN A 211 -3.25 7.04 -22.89
N GLU A 212 -2.16 6.47 -22.37
CA GLU A 212 -1.17 5.74 -23.16
C GLU A 212 -1.52 4.26 -23.10
N VAL A 213 -1.80 3.68 -24.28
CA VAL A 213 -2.26 2.30 -24.43
C VAL A 213 -1.09 1.31 -24.36
N GLU A 214 0.06 1.70 -24.90
CA GLU A 214 1.25 0.86 -24.94
C GLU A 214 2.41 1.58 -24.28
N GLU A 215 3.06 0.88 -23.34
CA GLU A 215 4.24 1.36 -22.66
C GLU A 215 5.50 0.85 -23.37
N SER A 216 6.52 1.69 -23.47
CA SER A 216 7.82 1.34 -24.05
C SER A 216 8.93 1.42 -23.02
N CYS A 217 9.96 0.60 -23.22
CA CYS A 217 11.11 0.56 -22.34
C CYS A 217 11.96 1.82 -22.51
N GLY A 218 12.24 2.54 -21.42
CA GLY A 218 13.12 3.72 -21.46
C GLY A 218 14.58 3.44 -21.83
N PHE A 219 15.01 2.18 -21.84
CA PHE A 219 16.40 1.78 -22.16
C PHE A 219 16.57 1.27 -23.60
N CYS A 220 15.61 0.50 -24.12
CA CYS A 220 15.72 -0.11 -25.46
C CYS A 220 14.52 0.15 -26.37
N SER A 221 13.55 0.96 -25.94
CA SER A 221 12.32 1.30 -26.68
C SER A 221 11.39 0.13 -27.01
N ALA A 222 11.73 -1.10 -26.60
CA ALA A 222 10.89 -2.27 -26.81
C ALA A 222 9.57 -2.16 -26.03
N SER A 223 8.50 -2.76 -26.58
CA SER A 223 7.18 -2.84 -25.94
C SER A 223 7.26 -3.52 -24.57
N VAL A 224 6.51 -3.00 -23.60
CA VAL A 224 6.44 -3.50 -22.23
C VAL A 224 4.99 -3.93 -21.93
N PRO A 225 4.69 -5.24 -21.91
CA PRO A 225 3.37 -5.71 -21.55
C PRO A 225 3.05 -5.43 -20.07
N PHE A 226 1.78 -5.27 -19.76
CA PHE A 226 1.31 -5.17 -18.38
C PHE A 226 1.09 -6.58 -17.81
N GLU A 227 2.06 -7.05 -17.02
CA GLU A 227 2.03 -8.37 -16.37
C GLU A 227 1.85 -8.23 -14.84
N SER A 228 2.41 -7.19 -14.24
CA SER A 228 2.36 -6.92 -12.81
C SER A 228 2.20 -5.42 -12.56
N PRO A 229 1.50 -5.01 -11.47
CA PRO A 229 1.32 -3.60 -11.12
C PRO A 229 2.57 -2.95 -10.49
N GLU A 230 3.63 -3.72 -10.18
CA GLU A 230 4.80 -3.23 -9.45
C GLU A 230 6.10 -3.29 -10.25
N VAL A 231 6.26 -4.36 -11.04
CA VAL A 231 7.46 -4.61 -11.84
C VAL A 231 7.03 -4.95 -13.25
N ALA A 232 7.80 -4.51 -14.22
CA ALA A 232 7.61 -4.87 -15.61
C ALA A 232 8.93 -5.30 -16.24
N PHE A 233 8.82 -6.02 -17.35
CA PHE A 233 9.97 -6.44 -18.14
C PHE A 233 9.72 -6.14 -19.61
N CYS A 234 10.65 -5.46 -20.28
CA CYS A 234 10.52 -5.22 -21.72
C CYS A 234 10.52 -6.54 -22.50
N LYS A 235 9.82 -6.60 -23.65
CA LYS A 235 10.01 -7.71 -24.59
C LYS A 235 11.45 -7.66 -25.09
N SER A 236 12.18 -8.76 -25.00
CA SER A 236 13.52 -8.81 -25.57
C SER A 236 13.42 -8.84 -27.10
N ALA A 237 14.28 -8.09 -27.79
CA ALA A 237 14.49 -8.35 -29.20
C ALA A 237 15.23 -9.70 -29.29
N MET A 238 14.62 -10.68 -29.95
CA MET A 238 15.24 -11.97 -30.24
C MET A 238 16.52 -11.71 -31.06
N SER A 239 17.64 -11.59 -30.38
CA SER A 239 18.97 -11.49 -30.97
C SER A 239 19.81 -12.57 -30.31
N ALA A 240 20.64 -13.23 -31.12
CA ALA A 240 21.13 -14.58 -30.90
C ALA A 240 22.06 -14.79 -29.69
N ASP A 241 22.39 -13.74 -28.94
CA ASP A 241 23.16 -13.82 -27.70
C ASP A 241 22.34 -13.25 -26.54
N HIS A 242 21.98 -14.11 -25.59
CA HIS A 242 21.45 -13.82 -24.26
C HIS A 242 20.63 -12.51 -24.14
N SER A 243 19.40 -12.51 -24.66
CA SER A 243 18.54 -11.32 -24.63
C SER A 243 18.04 -11.02 -23.20
N VAL A 244 18.79 -10.23 -22.43
CA VAL A 244 18.40 -9.81 -21.07
C VAL A 244 17.23 -8.81 -21.17
N ARG A 245 16.06 -9.16 -20.60
CA ARG A 245 14.92 -8.24 -20.46
C ARG A 245 15.26 -7.20 -19.38
N HIS A 246 15.11 -5.91 -19.69
CA HIS A 246 15.26 -4.86 -18.69
C HIS A 246 14.14 -4.94 -17.65
N LYS A 247 14.49 -4.99 -16.36
CA LYS A 247 13.56 -4.90 -15.23
C LYS A 247 13.23 -3.42 -14.98
N LEU A 248 11.94 -3.08 -14.99
CA LEU A 248 11.42 -1.73 -14.83
C LEU A 248 10.49 -1.66 -13.62
N GLY A 249 10.54 -0.55 -12.88
CA GLY A 249 9.61 -0.29 -11.78
C GLY A 249 8.32 0.38 -12.26
N ARG A 250 7.20 0.07 -11.62
CA ARG A 250 5.93 0.78 -11.82
C ARG A 250 5.61 1.68 -10.64
N CYS A 251 4.95 2.79 -10.94
CA CYS A 251 4.44 3.70 -9.94
C CYS A 251 3.31 3.03 -9.15
N ALA A 252 3.41 3.01 -7.82
CA ALA A 252 2.42 2.38 -6.95
C ALA A 252 1.05 3.07 -6.98
N VAL A 253 0.98 4.31 -7.48
CA VAL A 253 -0.26 5.08 -7.63
C VAL A 253 -0.89 4.85 -9.00
N SER A 254 -0.14 5.01 -10.09
CA SER A 254 -0.67 4.96 -11.45
C SER A 254 -0.54 3.61 -12.13
N MET A 255 0.29 2.71 -11.58
CA MET A 255 0.74 1.48 -12.22
C MET A 255 1.48 1.67 -13.55
N LYS A 256 1.75 2.92 -13.97
CA LYS A 256 2.59 3.22 -15.14
C LYS A 256 4.05 2.95 -14.84
N LEU A 257 4.84 2.67 -15.88
CA LEU A 257 6.30 2.63 -15.78
C LEU A 257 6.83 3.93 -15.17
N CYS A 258 7.73 3.80 -14.20
CA CYS A 258 8.48 4.93 -13.69
C CYS A 258 9.44 5.42 -14.77
N PRO A 259 9.47 6.74 -15.06
CA PRO A 259 10.46 7.31 -15.95
C PRO A 259 11.87 7.15 -15.37
N VAL A 260 12.86 6.94 -16.24
CA VAL A 260 14.27 6.81 -15.84
C VAL A 260 14.87 8.16 -15.41
N THR A 261 14.30 9.27 -15.91
CA THR A 261 14.90 10.61 -15.82
C THR A 261 14.27 11.53 -14.78
N ASN A 262 13.09 11.20 -14.21
CA ASN A 262 12.39 12.12 -13.32
C ASN A 262 12.65 11.81 -11.85
N LEU A 263 12.49 12.81 -11.00
CA LEU A 263 12.50 12.64 -9.55
C LEU A 263 11.36 11.68 -9.15
N LEU A 264 11.71 10.63 -8.43
CA LEU A 264 10.76 9.65 -7.92
C LEU A 264 10.63 9.80 -6.41
N TRP A 265 9.43 9.49 -5.93
CA TRP A 265 9.19 9.37 -4.51
C TRP A 265 9.23 7.91 -4.11
N PHE A 266 9.84 7.64 -2.97
CA PHE A 266 10.17 6.30 -2.54
C PHE A 266 9.67 6.04 -1.12
N CYS A 267 9.00 4.91 -0.94
CA CYS A 267 8.56 4.48 0.38
C CYS A 267 9.64 3.64 1.06
N MET A 268 10.22 4.14 2.14
CA MET A 268 11.19 3.37 2.93
C MET A 268 10.62 2.05 3.46
N CYS A 269 9.30 1.97 3.70
CA CYS A 269 8.65 0.80 4.30
C CYS A 269 8.44 -0.36 3.33
N CYS A 270 7.81 -0.11 2.18
CA CYS A 270 7.49 -1.15 1.19
C CYS A 270 8.35 -1.11 -0.07
N GLN A 271 9.36 -0.24 -0.12
CA GLN A 271 10.30 -0.12 -1.24
C GLN A 271 9.65 0.27 -2.58
N ARG A 272 8.40 0.76 -2.55
CA ARG A 272 7.65 1.15 -3.75
C ARG A 272 7.92 2.59 -4.17
N TRP A 273 7.87 2.81 -5.47
CA TRP A 273 8.07 4.11 -6.12
C TRP A 273 6.75 4.77 -6.48
N THR A 274 6.69 6.10 -6.47
CA THR A 274 5.56 6.87 -6.99
C THR A 274 6.04 8.08 -7.79
N THR A 275 5.32 8.39 -8.86
CA THR A 275 5.56 9.57 -9.73
C THR A 275 4.56 10.69 -9.47
N LYS A 276 3.36 10.35 -8.97
CA LYS A 276 2.32 11.29 -8.53
C LYS A 276 1.82 10.87 -7.14
N HIS A 277 1.27 11.82 -6.40
CA HIS A 277 0.72 11.59 -5.06
C HIS A 277 -0.77 11.30 -5.13
N MET A 278 -1.26 10.53 -4.16
CA MET A 278 -2.69 10.42 -3.92
C MET A 278 -3.17 11.63 -3.12
N PRO A 279 -4.39 12.12 -3.37
CA PRO A 279 -4.98 13.15 -2.54
C PRO A 279 -5.26 12.69 -1.11
N SER A 280 -5.34 13.64 -0.18
CA SER A 280 -5.67 13.38 1.24
C SER A 280 -6.98 12.61 1.42
N ALA A 281 -7.98 12.88 0.56
CA ALA A 281 -9.26 12.17 0.52
C ALA A 281 -9.10 10.64 0.41
N PHE A 282 -8.12 10.16 -0.35
CA PHE A 282 -7.84 8.72 -0.46
C PHE A 282 -7.42 8.09 0.87
N PHE A 283 -6.66 8.82 1.70
CA PHE A 283 -6.16 8.31 2.97
C PHE A 283 -7.20 8.35 4.09
N SER A 284 -8.33 9.03 3.85
CA SER A 284 -9.40 9.22 4.83
C SER A 284 -10.60 8.31 4.62
N MET A 285 -10.58 7.48 3.57
CA MET A 285 -11.69 6.56 3.26
C MET A 285 -11.85 5.47 4.32
N TYR A 286 -13.10 5.27 4.76
CA TYR A 286 -13.43 4.28 5.77
C TYR A 286 -13.76 2.90 5.17
N ASP A 287 -14.47 2.85 4.04
CA ASP A 287 -14.89 1.61 3.38
C ASP A 287 -14.57 1.59 1.87
N SER A 288 -14.68 0.40 1.26
CA SER A 288 -14.45 0.19 -0.18
C SER A 288 -15.62 0.64 -1.06
N SER A 289 -16.84 0.76 -0.51
CA SER A 289 -18.07 0.67 -1.30
C SER A 289 -18.97 1.91 -1.26
N THR A 290 -18.90 2.80 -0.26
CA THR A 290 -19.95 3.83 -0.07
C THR A 290 -19.43 5.25 0.12
N ASP A 291 -18.34 5.43 0.85
CA ASP A 291 -17.94 6.76 1.34
C ASP A 291 -17.16 7.61 0.31
N VAL A 292 -16.82 7.01 -0.84
CA VAL A 292 -16.07 7.68 -1.90
C VAL A 292 -16.89 8.80 -2.56
N GLY A 293 -18.23 8.74 -2.50
CA GLY A 293 -19.10 9.81 -3.03
C GLY A 293 -18.87 11.15 -2.32
N TYR A 294 -18.92 11.13 -0.98
CA TYR A 294 -18.65 12.31 -0.14
C TYR A 294 -17.20 12.79 -0.24
N ALA A 295 -16.24 11.87 -0.27
CA ALA A 295 -14.82 12.21 -0.43
C ALA A 295 -14.48 12.85 -1.79
N ILE A 296 -15.32 12.61 -2.81
CA ILE A 296 -15.20 13.19 -4.15
C ILE A 296 -16.04 14.49 -4.27
N GLU A 297 -17.09 14.67 -3.50
CA GLU A 297 -17.78 15.97 -3.46
C GLU A 297 -16.90 17.09 -2.89
N SER A 298 -15.89 16.77 -2.05
CA SER A 298 -14.88 17.73 -1.58
C SER A 298 -13.62 17.83 -2.47
N LEU A 299 -13.67 17.40 -3.75
CA LEU A 299 -12.58 17.58 -4.72
C LEU A 299 -12.12 19.06 -4.86
N SER A 300 -12.92 20.02 -4.40
CA SER A 300 -12.59 21.45 -4.37
C SER A 300 -11.55 21.84 -3.30
N SER A 301 -11.24 20.94 -2.34
CA SER A 301 -10.29 21.20 -1.24
C SER A 301 -9.10 20.23 -1.24
N PHE A 302 -8.52 19.95 -2.40
CA PHE A 302 -7.23 19.26 -2.52
C PHE A 302 -6.05 20.08 -1.93
N ASP A 303 -6.18 20.50 -0.68
CA ASP A 303 -5.15 21.17 0.10
C ASP A 303 -4.03 20.19 0.43
N CYS A 304 -2.81 20.70 0.21
CA CYS A 304 -1.51 20.14 0.59
C CYS A 304 -1.34 18.63 0.41
N MET A 305 -0.89 18.23 -0.78
CA MET A 305 -0.46 16.87 -1.13
C MET A 305 0.77 16.46 -0.29
N LYS A 306 0.54 15.97 0.95
CA LYS A 306 1.59 15.27 1.67
C LYS A 306 1.96 14.02 0.85
N PRO A 307 3.25 13.80 0.55
CA PRO A 307 3.67 12.68 -0.28
C PRO A 307 3.57 11.39 0.54
N LEU A 308 2.38 10.81 0.68
CA LEU A 308 2.16 9.59 1.47
C LEU A 308 2.14 8.35 0.57
N CYS A 309 2.64 7.23 1.08
CA CYS A 309 2.60 5.95 0.39
C CYS A 309 1.18 5.36 0.42
N PRO A 310 0.57 4.99 -0.72
CA PRO A 310 -0.77 4.40 -0.73
C PRO A 310 -0.87 3.02 -0.06
N PHE A 311 0.26 2.34 0.18
CA PHE A 311 0.31 1.02 0.78
C PHE A 311 0.71 0.99 2.26
N CYS A 312 1.34 2.06 2.75
CA CYS A 312 1.86 2.11 4.12
C CYS A 312 1.44 3.37 4.89
N GLY A 313 0.81 4.36 4.25
CA GLY A 313 0.38 5.60 4.89
C GLY A 313 1.51 6.52 5.39
N ILE A 314 2.78 6.13 5.26
CA ILE A 314 3.93 6.93 5.70
C ILE A 314 4.39 7.93 4.63
N LEU A 315 5.12 8.95 5.09
CA LEU A 315 5.77 9.93 4.22
C LEU A 315 6.81 9.25 3.31
N LEU A 316 6.68 9.52 2.02
CA LEU A 316 7.62 9.16 0.98
C LEU A 316 8.82 10.10 1.04
N GLN A 317 9.99 9.55 0.74
CA GLN A 317 11.22 10.33 0.57
C GLN A 317 11.44 10.66 -0.89
N ARG A 318 11.99 11.84 -1.18
CA ARG A 318 12.47 12.14 -2.53
C ARG A 318 13.73 11.34 -2.77
N TYR A 319 13.72 10.56 -3.84
CA TYR A 319 14.90 9.89 -4.34
C TYR A 319 15.33 10.61 -5.62
N ALA A 320 16.50 11.23 -5.56
CA ALA A 320 17.21 11.64 -6.75
C ALA A 320 18.14 10.47 -7.15
N PRO A 321 18.07 9.96 -8.39
CA PRO A 321 19.10 9.07 -8.90
C PRO A 321 20.49 9.68 -8.67
N ASN A 322 21.46 8.88 -8.22
CA ASN A 322 22.79 9.38 -7.86
C ASN A 322 23.48 10.17 -8.97
N PHE A 323 23.17 9.90 -10.25
CA PHE A 323 23.72 10.64 -11.40
C PHE A 323 23.11 12.02 -11.61
N LEU A 324 21.97 12.34 -10.97
CA LEU A 324 21.37 13.68 -10.94
C LEU A 324 21.81 14.49 -9.73
N LEU A 325 22.55 13.88 -8.79
CA LEU A 325 23.19 14.60 -7.70
C LEU A 325 24.48 15.24 -8.24
N SER A 326 24.39 16.53 -8.54
CA SER A 326 25.58 17.36 -8.75
C SER A 326 26.51 17.24 -7.54
N ALA A 327 27.81 17.05 -7.78
CA ALA A 327 28.83 17.04 -6.72
C ALA A 327 29.01 18.40 -6.01
N ASN A 328 28.35 19.46 -6.50
CA ASN A 328 28.30 20.73 -5.80
C ASN A 328 27.22 20.72 -4.71
N PRO A 329 27.57 21.00 -3.45
CA PRO A 329 26.61 21.21 -2.39
C PRO A 329 25.73 22.43 -2.71
N VAL A 330 24.44 22.31 -2.38
CA VAL A 330 23.48 23.41 -2.36
C VAL A 330 23.74 24.27 -1.13
#